data_AF-A0A935FFL2-F1
#
_entry.id   AF-A0A935FFL2-F1
#
_cell.length_a   1.000
_cell.length_b   1.000
_cell.length_c   1.000
_cell.angle_alpha   90.00
_cell.angle_beta   90.00
_cell.angle_gamma   90.00
#
_symmetry.space_group_name_H-M   'P 1'
#
loop_
_entity.id
_entity.type
_entity.pdbx_description
1 polymer ?
#
loop_
_entity_poly.entity_id
_entity_poly.type
_entity_poly.pdbx_seq_one_letter_code
_entity_poly.pdbx_strand_id
1 'polypeptide(L)'
;MDHFRLVDTAVARRPPRAETAFYRWLFEFTAKCLNALYGRWENLWATEVPSVVKLPDGESQLAKLVYTLTNPVAAGLVERSRTWPGVHSCGLDPRQPFPVERPVGFFRAKGPVPPSATLEVKPLPAWAHLSREDYRALLDRTIAEREAALAADRASARRTVLGPRRVLAQSPFDTPATHAPRRQLSPRVASTNKWARIEALQRLKAFLEHYRRAWAAFRSGVRDAVFPPGTYAMRLQAGVCCAAPS
;
A
#
# COMPACT_ATOMS: atom_id res chain seq x y z
N MET A 1 10.42 12.61 1.72
CA MET A 1 9.14 11.87 1.48
C MET A 1 8.83 11.16 2.79
N ASP A 2 7.70 11.45 3.41
CA ASP A 2 7.36 11.12 4.80
C ASP A 2 6.38 9.93 4.95
N HIS A 3 5.97 9.34 3.84
CA HIS A 3 5.01 8.23 3.78
C HIS A 3 5.38 7.25 2.67
N PHE A 4 5.02 5.98 2.86
CA PHE A 4 5.12 4.96 1.80
C PHE A 4 3.78 4.73 1.11
N ARG A 5 3.81 4.05 -0.04
CA ARG A 5 2.63 3.54 -0.74
C ARG A 5 2.90 2.10 -1.16
N LEU A 6 1.89 1.26 -1.01
CA LEU A 6 1.92 -0.15 -1.40
C LEU A 6 0.68 -0.44 -2.25
N VAL A 7 0.86 -1.26 -3.29
CA VAL A 7 -0.23 -1.95 -3.98
C VAL A 7 0.00 -3.43 -3.70
N ASP A 8 -0.88 -4.02 -2.90
CA ASP A 8 -0.85 -5.45 -2.56
C ASP A 8 -2.05 -6.19 -3.16
N THR A 9 -2.01 -7.51 -3.07
CA THR A 9 -3.11 -8.38 -3.47
C THR A 9 -3.43 -9.37 -2.36
N ALA A 10 -4.71 -9.42 -1.99
CA ALA A 10 -5.26 -10.43 -1.12
C ALA A 10 -5.00 -11.82 -1.73
N VAL A 11 -4.17 -12.64 -1.07
CA VAL A 11 -3.93 -14.01 -1.53
C VAL A 11 -5.13 -14.85 -1.10
N ALA A 12 -6.06 -15.10 -2.02
CA ALA A 12 -7.32 -15.83 -1.79
C ALA A 12 -7.16 -17.21 -1.13
N ARG A 13 -5.96 -17.82 -1.20
CA ARG A 13 -5.62 -19.11 -0.55
C ARG A 13 -5.10 -18.99 0.89
N ARG A 14 -4.86 -17.78 1.42
CA ARG A 14 -4.52 -17.59 2.83
C ARG A 14 -5.78 -17.19 3.60
N PRO A 15 -5.98 -17.68 4.84
CA PRO A 15 -7.09 -17.21 5.67
C PRO A 15 -6.94 -15.68 5.87
N PRO A 16 -8.03 -14.90 5.82
CA PRO A 16 -7.96 -13.42 5.88
C PRO A 16 -7.28 -12.82 7.13
N ARG A 17 -7.00 -13.66 8.13
CA ARG A 17 -6.04 -13.39 9.21
C ARG A 17 -4.70 -12.84 8.69
N ALA A 18 -4.26 -13.28 7.52
CA ALA A 18 -2.96 -12.96 6.94
C ALA A 18 -2.80 -11.48 6.53
N GLU A 19 -3.81 -10.84 5.97
CA GLU A 19 -3.72 -9.44 5.51
C GLU A 19 -3.68 -8.46 6.69
N THR A 20 -4.58 -8.61 7.66
CA THR A 20 -4.55 -7.76 8.87
C THR A 20 -3.28 -7.99 9.69
N ALA A 21 -2.79 -9.24 9.76
CA ALA A 21 -1.49 -9.54 10.38
C ALA A 21 -0.31 -8.96 9.59
N PHE A 22 -0.35 -8.99 8.25
CA PHE A 22 0.69 -8.40 7.39
C PHE A 22 0.82 -6.90 7.63
N TYR A 23 -0.27 -6.13 7.54
CA TYR A 23 -0.22 -4.70 7.82
C TYR A 23 0.26 -4.41 9.23
N ARG A 24 -0.24 -5.14 10.24
CA ARG A 24 0.25 -5.01 11.62
C ARG A 24 1.76 -5.23 11.72
N TRP A 25 2.28 -6.32 11.18
CA TRP A 25 3.72 -6.64 11.21
C TRP A 25 4.56 -5.64 10.41
N LEU A 26 4.08 -5.18 9.25
CA LEU A 26 4.74 -4.17 8.44
C LEU A 26 4.92 -2.87 9.24
N PHE A 27 3.84 -2.33 9.81
CA PHE A 27 3.91 -1.12 10.63
C PHE A 27 4.73 -1.35 11.91
N GLU A 28 4.51 -2.46 12.62
CA GLU A 28 5.18 -2.78 13.89
C GLU A 28 6.69 -2.94 13.73
N PHE A 29 7.17 -3.77 12.79
CA PHE A 29 8.60 -4.02 12.63
C PHE A 29 9.32 -2.87 11.94
N THR A 30 8.67 -2.16 11.01
CA THR A 30 9.28 -0.93 10.44
C THR A 30 9.41 0.16 11.51
N ALA A 31 8.41 0.33 12.38
CA ALA A 31 8.51 1.24 13.53
C ALA A 31 9.67 0.85 14.46
N LYS A 32 9.73 -0.42 14.88
CA LYS A 32 10.78 -0.92 15.78
C LYS A 32 12.19 -0.79 15.18
N CYS A 33 12.37 -1.15 13.91
CA CYS A 33 13.66 -1.05 13.23
C CYS A 33 14.13 0.40 13.07
N LEU A 34 13.27 1.32 12.59
CA LEU A 34 13.65 2.71 12.38
C LEU A 34 13.81 3.48 13.69
N ASN A 35 12.99 3.20 14.71
CA ASN A 35 13.18 3.78 16.04
C ASN A 35 14.51 3.32 16.67
N ALA A 36 14.86 2.04 16.55
CA ALA A 36 16.16 1.54 17.01
C ALA A 36 17.33 2.16 16.23
N LEU A 37 17.20 2.32 14.90
CA LEU A 37 18.22 2.93 14.05
C LEU A 37 18.46 4.42 14.37
N TYR A 38 17.39 5.17 14.66
CA TYR A 38 17.44 6.61 14.90
C TYR A 38 17.40 7.01 16.38
N GLY A 39 17.48 6.04 17.32
CA GLY A 39 17.43 6.29 18.76
C GLY A 39 16.11 6.90 19.27
N ARG A 40 15.00 6.71 18.54
CA ARG A 40 13.68 7.30 18.87
C ARG A 40 12.87 6.41 19.80
N TRP A 41 12.09 7.06 20.67
CA TRP A 41 11.23 6.39 21.66
C TRP A 41 9.73 6.69 21.48
N GLU A 42 9.38 7.50 20.49
CA GLU A 42 7.99 7.92 20.18
C GLU A 42 7.33 7.08 19.09
N ASN A 43 6.06 7.37 18.80
CA ASN A 43 5.37 6.83 17.63
C ASN A 43 6.09 7.22 16.33
N LEU A 44 6.51 6.23 15.53
CA LEU A 44 6.99 6.48 14.16
C LEU A 44 5.83 6.87 13.23
N TRP A 45 4.69 6.19 13.37
CA TRP A 45 3.54 6.35 12.49
C TRP A 45 2.52 7.33 13.06
N ALA A 46 1.82 8.03 12.17
CA ALA A 46 0.60 8.74 12.54
C ALA A 46 -0.42 7.77 13.16
N THR A 47 -1.22 8.26 14.10
CA THR A 47 -2.29 7.49 14.76
C THR A 47 -3.52 7.28 13.87
N GLU A 48 -3.55 7.92 12.69
CA GLU A 48 -4.61 7.76 11.69
C GLU A 48 -4.56 6.37 11.04
N VAL A 49 -5.74 5.81 10.74
CA VAL A 49 -5.84 4.52 10.05
C VAL A 49 -5.32 4.68 8.60
N PRO A 50 -4.45 3.79 8.10
CA PRO A 50 -3.94 3.87 6.74
C PRO A 50 -5.06 3.83 5.70
N SER A 51 -4.92 4.63 4.64
CA SER A 51 -5.91 4.68 3.55
C SER A 51 -5.81 3.42 2.68
N VAL A 52 -6.65 2.43 3.00
CA VAL A 52 -6.82 1.20 2.20
C VAL A 52 -7.92 1.44 1.16
N VAL A 53 -7.56 1.29 -0.12
CA VAL A 53 -8.42 1.66 -1.25
C VAL A 53 -8.62 0.45 -2.17
N LYS A 54 -9.88 0.03 -2.38
CA LYS A 54 -10.19 -1.05 -3.33
C LYS A 54 -10.06 -0.56 -4.78
N LEU A 55 -9.39 -1.37 -5.61
CA LEU A 55 -9.19 -1.17 -7.03
C LEU A 55 -10.04 -2.22 -7.78
N PRO A 56 -11.23 -1.86 -8.29
CA PRO A 56 -12.21 -2.85 -8.74
C PRO A 56 -11.91 -3.45 -10.11
N ASP A 57 -11.16 -2.75 -10.96
CA ASP A 57 -10.88 -3.10 -12.35
C ASP A 57 -9.37 -3.00 -12.70
N GLY A 58 -8.99 -3.52 -13.86
CA GLY A 58 -7.59 -3.60 -14.29
C GLY A 58 -6.93 -2.25 -14.59
N GLU A 59 -7.68 -1.30 -15.15
CA GLU A 59 -7.19 0.07 -15.39
C GLU A 59 -6.86 0.76 -14.07
N SER A 60 -7.73 0.62 -13.07
CA SER A 60 -7.55 1.15 -11.73
C SER A 60 -6.35 0.55 -11.00
N GLN A 61 -6.11 -0.75 -11.20
CA GLN A 61 -4.92 -1.45 -10.71
C GLN A 61 -3.65 -0.86 -11.33
N LEU A 62 -3.60 -0.74 -12.67
CA LEU A 62 -2.44 -0.21 -13.39
C LEU A 62 -2.19 1.26 -13.05
N ALA A 63 -3.22 2.10 -13.08
CA ALA A 63 -3.15 3.51 -12.75
C ALA A 63 -2.66 3.75 -11.32
N LYS A 64 -3.11 2.95 -10.33
CA LYS A 64 -2.66 3.07 -8.94
C LYS A 64 -1.22 2.59 -8.76
N LEU A 65 -0.80 1.54 -9.47
CA LEU A 65 0.59 1.09 -9.48
C LEU A 65 1.51 2.15 -10.10
N VAL A 66 1.20 2.67 -11.28
CA VAL A 66 1.98 3.73 -11.95
C VAL A 66 2.02 5.01 -11.11
N TYR A 67 0.89 5.42 -10.52
CA TYR A 67 0.86 6.54 -9.55
C TYR A 67 1.81 6.30 -8.36
N THR A 68 1.86 5.07 -7.84
CA THR A 68 2.73 4.69 -6.72
C THR A 68 4.21 4.75 -7.11
N LEU A 69 4.57 4.16 -8.26
CA LEU A 69 5.95 4.11 -8.77
C LEU A 69 6.46 5.50 -9.15
N THR A 70 5.62 6.34 -9.77
CA THR A 70 5.99 7.70 -10.22
C THR A 70 5.83 8.79 -9.15
N ASN A 71 5.38 8.47 -7.94
CA ASN A 71 5.20 9.50 -6.90
C ASN A 71 6.50 10.23 -6.50
N PRO A 72 7.71 9.62 -6.49
CA PRO A 72 8.96 10.36 -6.32
C PRO A 72 9.20 11.43 -7.40
N VAL A 73 8.79 11.15 -8.64
CA VAL A 73 8.87 12.10 -9.77
C VAL A 73 7.82 13.19 -9.63
N ALA A 74 6.58 12.83 -9.28
CA ALA A 74 5.49 13.77 -9.04
C ALA A 74 5.76 14.72 -7.86
N ALA A 75 6.48 14.24 -6.84
CA ALA A 75 6.93 15.04 -5.70
C ALA A 75 8.17 15.92 -6.00
N GLY A 76 8.70 15.89 -7.23
CA GLY A 76 9.89 16.66 -7.60
C GLY A 76 11.17 16.20 -6.90
N LEU A 77 11.25 14.94 -6.46
CA LEU A 77 12.43 14.43 -5.75
C LEU A 77 13.50 13.92 -6.72
N VAL A 78 13.07 13.32 -7.84
CA VAL A 78 13.94 12.74 -8.88
C VAL A 78 13.32 12.91 -10.27
N GLU A 79 14.12 12.91 -11.34
CA GLU A 79 13.59 13.02 -12.72
C GLU A 79 12.83 11.76 -13.17
N ARG A 80 13.35 10.58 -12.80
CA ARG A 80 12.83 9.26 -13.21
C ARG A 80 12.65 8.34 -12.01
N SER A 81 11.63 7.50 -12.03
CA SER A 81 11.28 6.59 -10.93
C SER A 81 12.41 5.63 -10.60
N ARG A 82 13.11 5.12 -11.63
CA ARG A 82 14.30 4.25 -11.51
C ARG A 82 15.51 4.92 -10.85
N THR A 83 15.47 6.24 -10.61
CA THR A 83 16.54 6.98 -9.91
C THR A 83 16.20 7.34 -8.46
N TRP A 84 15.04 6.90 -7.96
CA TRP A 84 14.68 7.03 -6.55
C TRP A 84 15.61 6.17 -5.67
N PRO A 85 16.32 6.74 -4.68
CA PRO A 85 17.30 6.01 -3.89
C PRO A 85 16.71 5.26 -2.68
N GLY A 86 15.41 5.39 -2.42
CA GLY A 86 14.70 4.66 -1.36
C GLY A 86 14.06 3.36 -1.87
N VAL A 87 13.36 2.64 -0.97
CA VAL A 87 12.63 1.41 -1.32
C VAL A 87 11.68 1.64 -2.50
N HIS A 88 11.80 0.82 -3.53
CA HIS A 88 11.05 0.93 -4.79
C HIS A 88 10.93 -0.43 -5.48
N SER A 89 10.01 -0.54 -6.44
CA SER A 89 9.85 -1.74 -7.28
C SER A 89 9.87 -1.47 -8.79
N CYS A 90 10.12 -0.25 -9.25
CA CYS A 90 10.35 0.01 -10.68
C CYS A 90 11.69 -0.60 -11.11
N GLY A 91 11.68 -1.33 -12.22
CA GLY A 91 12.83 -2.09 -12.70
C GLY A 91 13.00 -3.47 -12.06
N LEU A 92 12.24 -3.80 -11.00
CA LEU A 92 12.09 -5.19 -10.57
C LEU A 92 11.25 -5.96 -11.59
N ASP A 93 11.65 -7.19 -11.88
CA ASP A 93 11.01 -8.02 -12.88
C ASP A 93 9.88 -8.84 -12.26
N PRO A 94 8.61 -8.68 -12.70
CA PRO A 94 7.49 -9.45 -12.17
C PRO A 94 7.67 -10.94 -12.48
N ARG A 95 7.42 -11.79 -11.48
CA ARG A 95 7.70 -13.25 -11.49
C ARG A 95 9.18 -13.63 -11.34
N GLN A 96 10.12 -12.69 -11.19
CA GLN A 96 11.49 -13.00 -10.80
C GLN A 96 11.65 -12.89 -9.27
N PRO A 97 11.96 -13.99 -8.55
CA PRO A 97 12.26 -13.92 -7.14
C PRO A 97 13.63 -13.25 -6.90
N PHE A 98 13.74 -12.45 -5.85
CA PHE A 98 14.97 -11.77 -5.45
C PHE A 98 15.22 -11.92 -3.93
N PRO A 99 16.47 -12.04 -3.49
CA PRO A 99 16.81 -12.11 -2.07
C PRO A 99 16.64 -10.74 -1.40
N VAL A 100 16.21 -10.75 -0.15
CA VAL A 100 16.32 -9.62 0.79
C VAL A 100 16.99 -10.10 2.06
N GLU A 101 17.89 -9.28 2.60
CA GLU A 101 18.59 -9.56 3.84
C GLU A 101 17.80 -9.03 5.05
N ARG A 102 17.97 -9.69 6.20
CA ARG A 102 17.40 -9.25 7.47
C ARG A 102 18.08 -7.94 7.90
N PRO A 103 17.34 -6.87 8.22
CA PRO A 103 17.91 -5.62 8.70
C PRO A 103 18.83 -5.81 9.91
N VAL A 104 19.99 -5.17 9.87
CA VAL A 104 20.98 -5.16 10.95
C VAL A 104 20.47 -4.28 12.12
N GLY A 105 20.97 -4.54 13.33
CA GLY A 105 20.72 -3.70 14.51
C GLY A 105 19.52 -4.13 15.36
N PHE A 106 18.33 -4.30 14.76
CA PHE A 106 17.12 -4.61 15.53
C PHE A 106 16.91 -6.11 15.82
N PHE A 107 17.12 -6.99 14.84
CA PHE A 107 16.82 -8.41 14.98
C PHE A 107 17.96 -9.20 15.62
N ARG A 108 17.63 -10.02 16.64
CA ARG A 108 18.59 -10.93 17.28
C ARG A 108 19.15 -11.94 16.27
N ALA A 109 20.46 -12.15 16.28
CA ALA A 109 21.14 -13.06 15.36
C ALA A 109 20.53 -14.48 15.34
N LYS A 110 20.36 -15.07 16.54
CA LYS A 110 19.70 -16.37 16.80
C LYS A 110 18.19 -16.25 17.05
N GLY A 111 17.55 -15.19 16.53
CA GLY A 111 16.11 -14.97 16.64
C GLY A 111 15.28 -15.74 15.59
N PRO A 112 13.94 -15.68 15.68
CA PRO A 112 13.04 -16.43 14.77
C PRO A 112 12.94 -15.83 13.35
N VAL A 113 13.50 -14.64 13.10
CA VAL A 113 13.54 -14.03 11.77
C VAL A 113 14.79 -14.54 11.04
N PRO A 114 14.68 -15.18 9.87
CA PRO A 114 15.82 -15.75 9.15
C PRO A 114 16.79 -14.66 8.68
N PRO A 115 18.09 -14.98 8.43
CA PRO A 115 19.08 -14.00 8.00
C PRO A 115 18.78 -13.40 6.61
N SER A 116 18.05 -14.12 5.77
CA SER A 116 17.52 -13.64 4.49
C SER A 116 16.17 -14.28 4.19
N ALA A 117 15.44 -13.70 3.24
CA ALA A 117 14.22 -14.25 2.67
C ALA A 117 14.20 -13.98 1.16
N THR A 118 13.45 -14.77 0.40
CA THR A 118 13.21 -14.50 -1.02
C THR A 118 11.84 -13.83 -1.18
N LEU A 119 11.80 -12.69 -1.85
CA LEU A 119 10.57 -11.98 -2.23
C LEU A 119 10.32 -12.13 -3.73
N GLU A 120 9.07 -11.94 -4.15
CA GLU A 120 8.64 -11.97 -5.54
C GLU A 120 7.63 -10.84 -5.75
N VAL A 121 7.84 -9.97 -6.75
CA VAL A 121 6.79 -9.05 -7.21
C VAL A 121 5.92 -9.78 -8.22
N LYS A 122 4.60 -9.77 -8.00
CA LYS A 122 3.63 -10.43 -8.89
C LYS A 122 3.00 -9.43 -9.86
N PRO A 123 2.63 -9.84 -11.08
CA PRO A 123 1.82 -9.01 -11.95
C PRO A 123 0.46 -8.72 -11.30
N LEU A 124 -0.10 -7.55 -11.61
CA LEU A 124 -1.44 -7.17 -11.18
C LEU A 124 -2.48 -8.22 -11.64
N PRO A 125 -3.45 -8.63 -10.81
CA PRO A 125 -4.36 -9.74 -11.12
C PRO A 125 -5.09 -9.63 -12.45
N ALA A 126 -5.57 -8.43 -12.81
CA ALA A 126 -6.26 -8.20 -14.08
C ALA A 126 -5.35 -8.37 -15.31
N TRP A 127 -4.03 -8.25 -15.12
CA TRP A 127 -3.00 -8.29 -16.15
C TRP A 127 -2.11 -9.55 -16.04
N ALA A 128 -2.44 -10.48 -15.14
CA ALA A 128 -1.66 -11.69 -14.90
C ALA A 128 -1.68 -12.69 -16.07
N HIS A 129 -2.57 -12.48 -17.03
CA HIS A 129 -2.68 -13.23 -18.29
C HIS A 129 -1.57 -12.88 -19.31
N LEU A 130 -0.91 -11.72 -19.17
CA LEU A 130 0.16 -11.31 -20.07
C LEU A 130 1.43 -12.14 -19.87
N SER A 131 2.23 -12.26 -20.94
CA SER A 131 3.61 -12.74 -20.84
C SER A 131 4.44 -11.82 -19.93
N ARG A 132 5.63 -12.25 -19.54
CA ARG A 132 6.51 -11.45 -18.68
C ARG A 132 6.98 -10.20 -19.45
N GLU A 133 7.30 -10.39 -20.71
CA GLU A 133 7.80 -9.39 -21.65
C GLU A 133 6.70 -8.35 -21.97
N ASP A 134 5.47 -8.78 -22.26
CA ASP A 134 4.32 -7.89 -22.52
C ASP A 134 3.93 -7.08 -21.28
N TYR A 135 3.88 -7.71 -20.10
CA TYR A 135 3.58 -7.01 -18.85
C TYR A 135 4.65 -5.95 -18.55
N ARG A 136 5.93 -6.28 -18.77
CA ARG A 136 7.04 -5.35 -18.59
C ARG A 136 6.98 -4.19 -19.58
N ALA A 137 6.70 -4.45 -20.86
CA ALA A 137 6.52 -3.43 -21.88
C ALA A 137 5.33 -2.50 -21.57
N LEU A 138 4.19 -3.05 -21.14
CA LEU A 138 3.03 -2.29 -20.68
C LEU A 138 3.40 -1.35 -19.51
N LEU A 139 4.08 -1.88 -18.49
CA LEU A 139 4.43 -1.11 -17.30
C LEU A 139 5.48 -0.03 -17.61
N ASP A 140 6.55 -0.37 -18.34
CA ASP A 140 7.60 0.58 -18.72
C ASP A 140 7.06 1.71 -19.61
N ARG A 141 6.19 1.40 -20.58
CA ARG A 141 5.49 2.41 -21.40
C ARG A 141 4.64 3.34 -20.54
N THR A 142 3.77 2.79 -19.69
CA THR A 142 2.84 3.60 -18.89
C THR A 142 3.57 4.45 -17.84
N ILE A 143 4.70 3.98 -17.32
CA ILE A 143 5.60 4.78 -16.48
C ILE A 143 6.24 5.91 -17.29
N ALA A 144 6.79 5.64 -18.47
CA ALA A 144 7.45 6.64 -19.31
C ALA A 144 6.49 7.76 -19.74
N GLU A 145 5.27 7.41 -20.17
CA GLU A 145 4.19 8.37 -20.49
C GLU A 145 3.87 9.26 -19.29
N ARG A 146 3.76 8.68 -18.09
CA ARG A 146 3.48 9.43 -16.85
C ARG A 146 4.66 10.31 -16.43
N GLU A 147 5.89 9.84 -16.58
CA GLU A 147 7.10 10.62 -16.30
C GLU A 147 7.24 11.81 -17.25
N ALA A 148 6.95 11.63 -18.55
CA ALA A 148 6.95 12.68 -19.55
C ALA A 148 5.92 13.78 -19.24
N ALA A 149 4.68 13.39 -18.89
CA ALA A 149 3.65 14.34 -18.47
C ALA A 149 4.09 15.12 -17.21
N LEU A 150 4.63 14.44 -16.20
CA LEU A 150 5.14 15.08 -14.98
C LEU A 150 6.35 16.00 -15.24
N ALA A 151 7.18 15.69 -16.24
CA ALA A 151 8.29 16.54 -16.66
C ALA A 151 7.80 17.80 -17.37
N ALA A 152 6.79 17.70 -18.25
CA ALA A 152 6.13 18.86 -18.86
C ALA A 152 5.47 19.76 -17.80
N ASP A 153 4.77 19.18 -16.82
CA ASP A 153 4.18 19.90 -15.68
C ASP A 153 5.22 20.57 -14.75
N ARG A 154 6.44 20.03 -14.67
CA ARG A 154 7.56 20.68 -13.98
C ARG A 154 8.11 21.84 -14.80
N ALA A 155 8.34 21.63 -16.09
CA ALA A 155 8.92 22.62 -17.00
C ALA A 155 8.02 23.85 -17.18
N SER A 156 6.72 23.66 -17.40
CA SER A 156 5.74 24.76 -17.53
C SER A 156 5.68 25.63 -16.26
N ALA A 157 5.76 24.99 -15.09
CA ALA A 157 5.82 25.62 -13.79
C ALA A 157 7.23 26.10 -13.37
N ARG A 158 8.25 25.96 -14.23
CA ARG A 158 9.67 26.31 -13.98
C ARG A 158 10.25 25.69 -12.70
N ARG A 159 9.84 24.46 -12.34
CA ARG A 159 10.30 23.73 -11.15
C ARG A 159 11.39 22.71 -11.52
N THR A 160 12.44 22.65 -10.71
CA THR A 160 13.49 21.61 -10.79
C THR A 160 13.20 20.45 -9.84
N VAL A 161 13.90 19.32 -10.00
CA VAL A 161 13.90 18.24 -9.00
C VAL A 161 14.98 18.44 -7.93
N LEU A 162 14.82 17.78 -6.78
CA LEU A 162 15.79 17.80 -5.68
C LEU A 162 17.08 17.02 -6.00
N GLY A 163 16.94 15.84 -6.61
CA GLY A 163 18.03 14.95 -7.02
C GLY A 163 18.43 13.91 -5.96
N PRO A 164 18.85 12.69 -6.34
CA PRO A 164 19.04 11.57 -5.40
C PRO A 164 20.04 11.85 -4.25
N ARG A 165 21.13 12.58 -4.53
CA ARG A 165 22.12 12.97 -3.51
C ARG A 165 21.50 13.83 -2.41
N ARG A 166 20.67 14.81 -2.77
CA ARG A 166 20.00 15.71 -1.83
C ARG A 166 18.82 15.05 -1.12
N VAL A 167 18.17 14.06 -1.75
CA VAL A 167 17.18 13.17 -1.10
C VAL A 167 17.84 12.36 0.02
N LEU A 168 19.01 11.77 -0.22
CA LEU A 168 19.74 11.00 0.79
C LEU A 168 20.34 11.85 1.91
N ALA A 169 20.60 13.13 1.65
CA ALA A 169 21.12 14.09 2.62
C ALA A 169 20.04 14.75 3.51
N GLN A 170 18.75 14.42 3.32
CA GLN A 170 17.68 14.93 4.20
C GLN A 170 17.79 14.31 5.59
N SER A 171 17.53 15.08 6.64
CA SER A 171 17.51 14.53 8.00
C SER A 171 16.25 13.68 8.19
N PRO A 172 16.33 12.49 8.83
CA PRO A 172 15.14 11.71 9.22
C PRO A 172 14.29 12.40 10.31
N PHE A 173 14.76 13.54 10.83
CA PHE A 173 14.04 14.40 11.77
C PHE A 173 13.44 15.66 11.11
N ASP A 174 13.70 15.91 9.83
CA ASP A 174 13.12 17.05 9.11
C ASP A 174 11.59 16.91 9.00
N THR A 175 10.88 17.99 9.29
CA THR A 175 9.42 18.07 9.16
C THR A 175 9.07 19.17 8.14
N PRO A 176 8.04 18.99 7.28
CA PRO A 176 7.61 20.05 6.38
C PRO A 176 7.23 21.34 7.12
N ALA A 177 7.70 22.49 6.63
CA ALA A 177 7.34 23.80 7.18
C ALA A 177 5.86 24.18 6.97
N THR A 178 5.15 23.47 6.09
CA THR A 178 3.74 23.68 5.78
C THR A 178 2.87 22.58 6.39
N HIS A 179 1.72 22.95 6.96
CA HIS A 179 0.76 21.97 7.47
C HIS A 179 0.08 21.18 6.34
N ALA A 180 -0.01 19.86 6.51
CA ALA A 180 -0.82 19.03 5.64
C ALA A 180 -2.31 19.41 5.75
N PRO A 181 -3.04 19.53 4.62
CA PRO A 181 -4.46 19.87 4.62
C PRO A 181 -5.29 18.78 5.31
N ARG A 182 -6.01 19.15 6.36
CA ARG A 182 -6.81 18.23 7.19
C ARG A 182 -8.22 18.04 6.62
N ARG A 183 -8.89 16.96 7.04
CA ARG A 183 -10.31 16.65 6.72
C ARG A 183 -10.62 16.46 5.22
N GLN A 184 -9.62 16.09 4.42
CA GLN A 184 -9.86 15.69 3.03
C GLN A 184 -10.62 14.35 2.95
N LEU A 185 -11.26 14.09 1.81
CA LEU A 185 -11.91 12.82 1.53
C LEU A 185 -10.88 11.68 1.55
N SER A 186 -11.12 10.64 2.36
CA SER A 186 -10.38 9.36 2.27
C SER A 186 -11.22 8.34 1.47
N PRO A 187 -11.01 8.22 0.15
CA PRO A 187 -11.80 7.33 -0.70
C PRO A 187 -11.51 5.87 -0.38
N ARG A 188 -12.56 5.05 -0.19
CA ARG A 188 -12.43 3.58 0.00
C ARG A 188 -12.38 2.80 -1.31
N VAL A 189 -12.70 3.45 -2.43
CA VAL A 189 -12.68 2.91 -3.79
C VAL A 189 -12.03 3.96 -4.68
N ALA A 190 -11.07 3.54 -5.50
CA ALA A 190 -10.54 4.36 -6.59
C ALA A 190 -10.73 3.59 -7.90
N SER A 191 -11.40 4.23 -8.85
CA SER A 191 -11.47 3.77 -10.24
C SER A 191 -11.65 4.94 -11.20
N THR A 192 -11.04 4.80 -12.37
CA THR A 192 -11.21 5.67 -13.55
C THR A 192 -12.56 5.41 -14.22
N ASN A 193 -13.07 4.18 -14.14
CA ASN A 193 -14.33 3.76 -14.71
C ASN A 193 -15.50 4.11 -13.77
N LYS A 194 -16.40 4.99 -14.24
CA LYS A 194 -17.57 5.45 -13.48
C LYS A 194 -18.48 4.30 -13.02
N TRP A 195 -18.71 3.30 -13.86
CA TRP A 195 -19.61 2.17 -13.55
C TRP A 195 -18.98 1.21 -12.54
N ALA A 196 -17.73 0.81 -12.76
CA ALA A 196 -16.99 -0.03 -11.80
C ALA A 196 -16.86 0.65 -10.43
N ARG A 197 -16.69 1.99 -10.39
CA ARG A 197 -16.71 2.78 -9.17
C ARG A 197 -18.09 2.76 -8.48
N ILE A 198 -19.18 2.94 -9.21
CA ILE A 198 -20.56 2.90 -8.66
C ILE A 198 -20.85 1.52 -8.07
N GLU A 199 -20.56 0.45 -8.81
CA GLU A 199 -20.79 -0.93 -8.38
C GLU A 199 -19.99 -1.27 -7.11
N ALA A 200 -18.70 -0.91 -7.07
CA ALA A 200 -17.86 -1.13 -5.90
C ALA A 200 -18.34 -0.32 -4.67
N LEU A 201 -18.90 0.88 -4.86
CA LEU A 201 -19.53 1.66 -3.79
C LEU A 201 -20.85 1.05 -3.31
N GLN A 202 -21.66 0.47 -4.21
CA GLN A 202 -22.88 -0.27 -3.83
C GLN A 202 -22.54 -1.53 -3.02
N ARG A 203 -21.55 -2.33 -3.45
CA ARG A 203 -21.05 -3.50 -2.70
C ARG A 203 -20.54 -3.09 -1.30
N LEU A 204 -19.81 -1.97 -1.20
CA LEU A 204 -19.34 -1.42 0.08
C LEU A 204 -20.50 -0.95 0.98
N LYS A 205 -21.52 -0.29 0.42
CA LYS A 205 -22.71 0.14 1.16
C LYS A 205 -23.44 -1.08 1.77
N ALA A 206 -23.69 -2.10 0.96
CA ALA A 206 -24.34 -3.34 1.39
C ALA A 206 -23.55 -4.05 2.53
N PHE A 207 -22.22 -4.13 2.40
CA PHE A 207 -21.35 -4.66 3.47
C PHE A 207 -21.49 -3.85 4.77
N LEU A 208 -21.45 -2.52 4.70
CA LEU A 208 -21.56 -1.66 5.89
C LEU A 208 -22.94 -1.74 6.55
N GLU A 209 -24.02 -1.88 5.78
CA GLU A 209 -25.37 -2.05 6.30
C GLU A 209 -25.54 -3.40 7.01
N HIS A 210 -25.07 -4.50 6.42
CA HIS A 210 -25.06 -5.81 7.06
C HIS A 210 -24.19 -5.78 8.32
N TYR A 211 -22.97 -5.26 8.24
CA TYR A 211 -22.06 -5.13 9.40
C TYR A 211 -22.71 -4.37 10.55
N ARG A 212 -23.39 -3.24 10.27
CA ARG A 212 -24.08 -2.44 11.29
C ARG A 212 -25.24 -3.19 11.95
N ARG A 213 -26.03 -3.95 11.18
CA ARG A 213 -27.11 -4.80 11.72
C ARG A 213 -26.55 -5.89 12.64
N ALA A 214 -25.52 -6.63 12.18
CA ALA A 214 -24.88 -7.66 12.98
C ALA A 214 -24.21 -7.09 14.25
N TRP A 215 -23.57 -5.93 14.15
CA TRP A 215 -22.98 -5.22 15.29
C TRP A 215 -24.01 -4.76 16.31
N ALA A 216 -25.17 -4.25 15.87
CA ALA A 216 -26.26 -3.86 16.76
C ALA A 216 -26.80 -5.06 17.54
N ALA A 217 -27.08 -6.18 16.85
CA ALA A 217 -27.54 -7.42 17.47
C ALA A 217 -26.50 -8.01 18.45
N PHE A 218 -25.23 -8.05 18.06
CA PHE A 218 -24.14 -8.50 18.93
C PHE A 218 -24.01 -7.63 20.20
N ARG A 219 -24.16 -6.30 20.06
CA ARG A 219 -24.16 -5.36 21.19
C ARG A 219 -25.38 -5.50 22.10
N SER A 220 -26.53 -5.94 21.59
CA SER A 220 -27.72 -6.25 22.40
C SER A 220 -27.70 -7.68 22.98
N GLY A 221 -26.59 -8.42 22.85
CA GLY A 221 -26.39 -9.72 23.47
C GLY A 221 -26.54 -10.93 22.54
N VAL A 222 -26.94 -10.75 21.28
CA VAL A 222 -27.14 -11.85 20.31
C VAL A 222 -25.78 -12.34 19.80
N ARG A 223 -25.23 -13.38 20.43
CA ARG A 223 -23.84 -13.84 20.19
C ARG A 223 -23.64 -14.63 18.90
N ASP A 224 -24.70 -15.21 18.37
CA ASP A 224 -24.77 -15.92 17.09
C ASP A 224 -25.00 -14.99 15.88
N ALA A 225 -25.12 -13.68 16.10
CA ALA A 225 -25.31 -12.69 15.04
C ALA A 225 -24.25 -12.82 13.92
N VAL A 226 -24.71 -13.12 12.70
CA VAL A 226 -23.83 -13.42 11.56
C VAL A 226 -23.38 -12.14 10.85
N PHE A 227 -22.09 -11.82 10.97
CA PHE A 227 -21.45 -10.71 10.29
C PHE A 227 -21.14 -11.04 8.81
N PRO A 228 -21.08 -10.03 7.92
CA PRO A 228 -20.76 -10.23 6.50
C PRO A 228 -19.32 -10.70 6.27
N PRO A 229 -19.03 -11.39 5.15
CA PRO A 229 -17.66 -11.71 4.76
C PRO A 229 -16.86 -10.42 4.58
N GLY A 230 -15.64 -10.39 5.12
CA GLY A 230 -14.86 -9.16 5.31
C GLY A 230 -14.71 -8.73 6.78
N THR A 231 -15.50 -9.31 7.69
CA THR A 231 -15.52 -8.94 9.12
C THR A 231 -14.40 -9.62 9.93
N TYR A 232 -13.15 -9.20 9.74
CA TYR A 232 -12.00 -9.93 10.29
C TYR A 232 -11.66 -9.60 11.74
N ALA A 233 -11.63 -8.32 12.12
CA ALA A 233 -11.25 -7.91 13.49
C ALA A 233 -12.19 -8.50 14.55
N MET A 234 -13.50 -8.35 14.36
CA MET A 234 -14.53 -8.92 15.25
C MET A 234 -14.45 -10.44 15.36
N ARG A 235 -14.22 -11.15 14.25
CA ARG A 235 -14.08 -12.62 14.24
C ARG A 235 -12.85 -13.08 15.03
N LEU A 236 -11.77 -12.29 15.00
CA LEU A 236 -10.51 -12.61 15.68
C LEU A 236 -10.52 -12.23 17.16
N GLN A 237 -11.06 -11.07 17.51
CA GLN A 237 -10.98 -10.50 18.85
C GLN A 237 -12.17 -10.85 19.74
N ALA A 238 -13.36 -11.06 19.15
CA ALA A 238 -14.60 -11.32 19.88
C ALA A 238 -15.31 -12.62 19.43
N GLY A 239 -14.67 -13.42 18.58
CA GLY A 239 -15.14 -14.76 18.20
C GLY A 239 -16.43 -14.81 17.36
N VAL A 240 -16.87 -13.69 16.77
CA VAL A 240 -18.20 -13.60 16.16
C VAL A 240 -18.39 -14.52 14.95
N CYS A 241 -19.62 -14.99 14.77
CA CYS A 241 -20.06 -15.69 13.57
C CYS A 241 -19.89 -14.80 12.32
N CYS A 242 -19.32 -15.34 11.25
CA CYS A 242 -19.18 -14.67 9.97
C CYS A 242 -19.63 -15.58 8.85
N ALA A 243 -20.40 -15.05 7.89
CA ALA A 243 -20.77 -15.78 6.69
C ALA A 243 -19.54 -16.16 5.84
N ALA A 244 -19.69 -17.20 5.03
CA ALA A 244 -18.67 -17.64 4.08
C ALA A 244 -18.38 -16.55 3.04
N PRO A 245 -17.16 -16.51 2.44
CA PRO A 245 -16.90 -15.69 1.28
C PRO A 245 -17.80 -16.11 0.10
N SER A 246 -18.38 -15.13 -0.57
CA SER A 246 -19.05 -15.24 -1.87
C SER A 246 -18.07 -14.96 -3.00
#